data_AF-A0A4Q5Y0G9-F1
#
_entry.id   AF-A0A4Q5Y0G9-F1
#
_cell.length_a   1.000
_cell.length_b   1.000
_cell.length_c   1.000
_cell.angle_alpha   90.00
_cell.angle_beta   90.00
_cell.angle_gamma   90.00
#
_symmetry.space_group_name_H-M   'P 1'
#
loop_
_entity.id
_entity.type
_entity.pdbx_description
1 polymer ?
#
loop_
_entity_poly.entity_id
_entity_poly.type
_entity_poly.pdbx_seq_one_letter_code
_entity_poly.pdbx_strand_id
1 'polypeptide(L)'
;MKTRLLILIAAIAATGCTATPSFDVASLKPTPEGEQVSLTGRFELNGLQFRLYSGAESACISGALTSLAGVPTPDYNNRIMTLTGALVLADTPAAGAIKEACGRGVVMLANEVTTP
;
A
#
# COMPACT_ATOMS: atom_id res chain seq x y z
N MET A 1 34.05 41.75 -2.95
CA MET A 1 32.78 41.40 -2.28
C MET A 1 31.61 41.81 -3.16
N LYS A 2 30.77 40.86 -3.62
CA LYS A 2 29.30 40.83 -3.42
C LYS A 2 28.70 39.75 -4.34
N THR A 3 28.73 38.50 -3.88
CA THR A 3 27.99 37.38 -4.48
C THR A 3 26.50 37.61 -4.21
N ARG A 4 25.70 37.88 -5.25
CA ARG A 4 24.24 37.94 -5.12
C ARG A 4 23.66 36.57 -5.42
N LEU A 5 23.49 35.80 -4.35
CA LEU A 5 22.63 34.63 -4.27
C LEU A 5 21.17 35.11 -4.33
N LEU A 6 20.42 34.74 -5.35
CA LEU A 6 18.97 34.93 -5.38
C LEU A 6 18.30 33.58 -5.60
N ILE A 7 17.63 33.18 -4.53
CA ILE A 7 16.99 31.91 -4.24
C ILE A 7 15.84 31.68 -5.22
N LEU A 8 15.89 30.54 -5.93
CA LEU A 8 14.76 30.03 -6.69
C LEU A 8 13.77 29.42 -5.68
N ILE A 9 12.73 30.17 -5.30
CA ILE A 9 11.63 29.62 -4.51
C ILE A 9 10.74 28.86 -5.50
N ALA A 10 10.99 27.57 -5.66
CA ALA A 10 10.05 26.65 -6.28
C ALA A 10 8.89 26.46 -5.31
N ALA A 11 7.81 27.22 -5.49
CA ALA A 11 6.54 26.94 -4.87
C ALA A 11 6.00 25.64 -5.48
N ILE A 12 6.27 24.53 -4.82
CA ILE A 12 5.62 23.26 -5.13
C ILE A 12 4.18 23.42 -4.65
N ALA A 13 3.29 23.77 -5.57
CA ALA A 13 1.86 23.57 -5.37
C ALA A 13 1.65 22.07 -5.20
N ALA A 14 1.57 21.61 -3.95
CA ALA A 14 0.98 20.32 -3.63
C ALA A 14 -0.49 20.43 -4.02
N THR A 15 -0.80 20.16 -5.28
CA THR A 15 -2.14 19.81 -5.70
C THR A 15 -2.51 18.61 -4.87
N GLY A 16 -3.41 18.81 -3.90
CA GLY A 16 -4.09 17.75 -3.20
C GLY A 16 -4.88 16.95 -4.22
N CYS A 17 -4.21 16.03 -4.90
CA CYS A 17 -4.86 14.87 -5.47
C CYS A 17 -5.40 14.12 -4.27
N THR A 18 -6.71 14.24 -4.01
CA THR A 18 -7.42 13.22 -3.24
C THR A 18 -7.10 11.90 -3.94
N ALA A 19 -6.18 11.11 -3.38
CA ALA A 19 -5.81 9.86 -4.02
C ALA A 19 -7.04 8.97 -3.98
N THR A 20 -7.63 8.77 -5.15
CA THR A 20 -8.78 7.91 -5.30
C THR A 20 -8.28 6.46 -5.25
N PRO A 21 -8.94 5.57 -4.50
CA PRO A 21 -8.71 4.14 -4.63
C PRO A 21 -8.75 3.73 -6.10
N SER A 22 -7.66 3.18 -6.64
CA SER A 22 -7.54 3.05 -8.09
C SER A 22 -6.63 1.89 -8.53
N PHE A 23 -6.89 0.68 -8.03
CA PHE A 23 -6.23 -0.50 -8.58
C PHE A 23 -7.23 -1.53 -9.08
N ASP A 24 -6.96 -2.11 -10.25
CA ASP A 24 -7.73 -3.23 -10.76
C ASP A 24 -7.23 -4.52 -10.11
N VAL A 25 -8.02 -5.05 -9.19
CA VAL A 25 -7.70 -6.27 -8.44
C VAL A 25 -7.55 -7.48 -9.38
N ALA A 26 -8.28 -7.53 -10.49
CA ALA A 26 -8.20 -8.62 -11.46
C ALA A 26 -6.89 -8.58 -12.29
N SER A 27 -6.26 -7.41 -12.36
CA SER A 27 -5.00 -7.22 -13.09
C SER A 27 -3.75 -7.55 -12.26
N LEU A 28 -3.90 -7.73 -10.94
CA LEU A 28 -2.78 -7.94 -10.03
C LEU A 28 -2.10 -9.28 -10.32
N LYS A 29 -0.77 -9.22 -10.42
CA LYS A 29 0.10 -10.37 -10.63
C LYS A 29 1.23 -10.34 -9.60
N PRO A 30 1.84 -11.50 -9.29
CA PRO A 30 3.04 -11.51 -8.48
C PRO A 30 4.10 -10.57 -9.05
N THR A 31 4.74 -9.81 -8.18
CA THR A 31 5.85 -8.94 -8.57
C THR A 31 7.13 -9.76 -8.73
N PRO A 32 8.02 -9.41 -9.68
CA PRO A 32 9.37 -9.96 -9.72
C PRO A 32 10.11 -9.77 -8.40
N GLU A 33 11.10 -10.62 -8.14
CA GLU A 33 11.92 -10.50 -6.94
C GLU A 33 12.65 -9.15 -6.89
N GLY A 34 12.55 -8.46 -5.75
CA GLY A 34 13.14 -7.13 -5.55
C GLY A 34 12.30 -5.96 -6.05
N GLU A 35 11.18 -6.21 -6.74
CA GLU A 35 10.25 -5.17 -7.17
C GLU A 35 9.13 -4.95 -6.14
N GLN A 36 8.61 -3.72 -6.09
CA GLN A 36 7.50 -3.32 -5.23
C GLN A 36 6.45 -2.58 -6.04
N VAL A 37 5.21 -2.69 -5.62
CA VAL A 37 4.08 -1.92 -6.14
C VAL A 37 3.46 -1.10 -5.02
N SER A 38 2.91 0.05 -5.40
CA SER A 38 2.11 0.88 -4.51
C SER A 38 0.64 0.76 -4.91
N LEU A 39 -0.20 0.40 -3.94
CA LEU A 39 -1.65 0.29 -4.10
C LEU A 39 -2.32 1.26 -3.13
N THR A 40 -3.17 2.12 -3.64
CA THR A 40 -3.97 3.04 -2.83
C THR A 40 -5.40 2.54 -2.73
N GLY A 41 -5.92 2.46 -1.51
CA GLY A 41 -7.26 1.95 -1.28
C GLY A 41 -7.74 2.16 0.15
N ARG A 42 -9.00 1.79 0.41
CA ARG A 42 -9.54 1.81 1.77
C ARG A 42 -8.92 0.65 2.56
N PHE A 43 -8.31 0.97 3.68
CA PHE A 43 -7.54 0.03 4.49
C PHE A 43 -8.37 -0.51 5.66
N GLU A 44 -8.29 -1.81 5.91
CA GLU A 44 -8.82 -2.47 7.10
C GLU A 44 -7.75 -3.39 7.69
N LEU A 45 -7.50 -3.30 8.99
CA LEU A 45 -6.53 -4.09 9.74
C LEU A 45 -7.22 -5.12 10.63
N ASN A 46 -6.74 -6.37 10.58
CA ASN A 46 -7.14 -7.45 11.46
C ASN A 46 -5.88 -8.17 11.99
N GLY A 47 -5.40 -7.72 13.15
CA GLY A 47 -4.11 -8.15 13.70
C GLY A 47 -2.96 -7.57 12.89
N LEU A 48 -2.10 -8.44 12.32
CA LEU A 48 -1.01 -8.06 11.41
C LEU A 48 -1.40 -8.14 9.92
N GLN A 49 -2.60 -8.64 9.64
CA GLN A 49 -3.11 -8.80 8.28
C GLN A 49 -4.03 -7.64 7.93
N PHE A 50 -4.02 -7.23 6.68
CA PHE A 50 -4.88 -6.17 6.19
C PHE A 50 -5.70 -6.61 4.99
N ARG A 51 -6.75 -5.83 4.73
CA ARG A 51 -7.46 -5.78 3.47
C ARG A 51 -7.35 -4.38 2.91
N LEU A 52 -6.99 -4.29 1.64
CA LEU A 52 -7.00 -3.03 0.90
C LEU A 52 -8.09 -3.12 -0.15
N TYR A 53 -9.05 -2.20 -0.13
CA TYR A 53 -10.18 -2.16 -1.05
C TYR A 53 -9.94 -1.11 -2.15
N SER A 54 -10.15 -1.49 -3.41
CA SER A 54 -9.83 -0.65 -4.57
C SER A 54 -10.83 0.46 -4.88
N GLY A 55 -11.85 0.65 -4.04
CA GLY A 55 -12.90 1.67 -4.21
C GLY A 55 -14.27 1.08 -4.54
N ALA A 56 -14.33 -0.07 -5.22
CA ALA A 56 -15.53 -0.91 -5.20
C ALA A 56 -15.56 -1.66 -3.87
N GLU A 57 -16.62 -1.50 -3.07
CA GLU A 57 -16.70 -2.02 -1.69
C GLU A 57 -16.48 -3.54 -1.57
N SER A 58 -16.56 -4.28 -2.67
CA SER A 58 -16.35 -5.74 -2.73
C SER A 58 -14.98 -6.18 -3.25
N ALA A 59 -14.21 -5.32 -3.91
CA ALA A 59 -12.93 -5.70 -4.52
C ALA A 59 -11.76 -5.35 -3.61
N CYS A 60 -11.09 -6.36 -3.05
CA CYS A 60 -9.97 -6.18 -2.16
C CYS A 60 -8.78 -7.10 -2.47
N ILE A 61 -7.62 -6.74 -1.92
CA ILE A 61 -6.47 -7.63 -1.78
C ILE A 61 -6.19 -7.85 -0.29
N SER A 62 -5.82 -9.09 0.07
CA SER A 62 -5.36 -9.43 1.41
C SER A 62 -3.83 -9.28 1.50
N GLY A 63 -3.32 -8.94 2.67
CA GLY A 63 -1.87 -8.86 2.85
C GLY A 63 -1.47 -8.85 4.32
N ALA A 64 -0.17 -8.74 4.57
CA ALA A 64 0.37 -8.52 5.91
C ALA A 64 1.38 -7.38 5.92
N LEU A 65 1.41 -6.69 7.05
CA LEU A 65 2.38 -5.65 7.34
C LEU A 65 3.68 -6.33 7.79
N THR A 66 4.74 -6.25 6.99
CA THR A 66 6.04 -6.86 7.28
C THR A 66 6.97 -5.91 8.03
N SER A 67 6.82 -4.61 7.84
CA SER A 67 7.69 -3.56 8.43
C SER A 67 7.23 -3.06 9.80
N LEU A 68 6.00 -3.36 10.20
CA LEU A 68 5.42 -2.89 11.47
C LEU A 68 5.60 -3.88 12.63
N ALA A 69 6.47 -4.89 12.47
CA ALA A 69 6.81 -5.81 13.54
C ALA A 69 7.46 -5.05 14.71
N GLY A 70 6.71 -4.86 15.81
CA GLY A 70 7.19 -4.22 17.04
C GLY A 70 6.87 -2.72 17.17
N VAL A 71 6.22 -2.10 16.18
CA VAL A 71 5.71 -0.73 16.28
C VAL A 71 4.18 -0.80 16.38
N PRO A 72 3.52 -0.09 17.31
CA PRO A 72 2.07 -0.03 17.31
C PRO A 72 1.60 0.58 16.00
N THR A 73 1.00 -0.24 15.13
CA THR A 73 0.37 0.22 13.89
C THR A 73 -0.72 1.21 14.27
N PRO A 74 -0.64 2.47 13.82
CA PRO A 74 -1.72 3.42 14.06
C PRO A 74 -3.04 2.90 13.47
N ASP A 75 -4.17 3.26 14.07
CA ASP A 75 -5.46 2.83 13.58
C ASP A 75 -5.79 3.52 12.25
N TYR A 76 -5.47 2.83 11.16
CA TYR A 76 -5.76 3.24 9.79
C TYR A 76 -7.08 2.66 9.26
N ASN A 77 -7.86 1.99 10.10
CA ASN A 77 -9.11 1.36 9.66
C ASN A 77 -10.04 2.38 9.00
N ASN A 78 -10.65 1.97 7.88
CA ASN A 78 -11.59 2.76 7.09
C ASN A 78 -11.01 4.05 6.50
N ARG A 79 -9.67 4.20 6.46
CA ARG A 79 -9.00 5.32 5.80
C ARG A 79 -8.47 4.92 4.43
N ILE A 80 -8.34 5.88 3.53
CA ILE A 80 -7.59 5.67 2.30
C ILE A 80 -6.10 5.72 2.65
N MET A 81 -5.39 4.64 2.36
CA MET A 81 -3.96 4.49 2.60
C MET A 81 -3.29 4.01 1.33
N THR A 82 -2.03 4.37 1.16
CA THR A 82 -1.14 3.79 0.15
C THR A 82 -0.28 2.74 0.84
N LEU A 83 -0.34 1.52 0.33
CA LEU A 83 0.52 0.42 0.75
C LEU A 83 1.58 0.21 -0.31
N THR A 84 2.84 0.09 0.09
CA THR A 84 3.93 -0.31 -0.80
C THR A 84 4.49 -1.65 -0.33
N GLY A 85 4.73 -2.54 -1.29
CA GLY A 85 5.17 -3.90 -1.00
C GLY A 85 5.22 -4.81 -2.22
N ALA A 86 5.57 -6.07 -1.98
CA ALA A 86 5.62 -7.10 -3.00
C ALA A 86 4.28 -7.85 -3.09
N LEU A 87 3.89 -8.24 -4.30
CA LEU A 87 2.77 -9.15 -4.53
C LEU A 87 3.31 -10.56 -4.71
N VAL A 88 2.74 -11.52 -3.98
CA VAL A 88 3.13 -12.92 -4.05
C VAL A 88 1.90 -13.80 -4.23
N LEU A 89 2.09 -14.99 -4.79
CA LEU A 89 1.01 -15.98 -4.87
C LEU A 89 0.64 -16.47 -3.46
N ALA A 90 -0.66 -16.56 -3.20
CA ALA A 90 -1.19 -16.91 -1.88
C ALA A 90 -0.82 -18.31 -1.40
N ASP A 91 -0.52 -19.23 -2.32
CA ASP A 91 -0.19 -20.64 -2.08
C ASP A 91 1.31 -20.92 -2.00
N THR A 92 2.15 -19.88 -1.99
CA THR A 92 3.61 -20.02 -1.92
C THR A 92 4.16 -19.78 -0.52
N PRO A 93 5.33 -20.35 -0.17
CA PRO A 93 5.97 -20.10 1.12
C PRO A 93 6.20 -18.61 1.42
N ALA A 94 6.36 -17.78 0.39
CA ALA A 94 6.53 -16.34 0.54
C ALA A 94 5.30 -15.64 1.15
N ALA A 95 4.09 -16.16 0.93
CA ALA A 95 2.86 -15.63 1.54
C ALA A 95 2.79 -15.91 3.05
N GLY A 96 3.60 -16.84 3.57
CA GLY A 96 3.63 -17.18 4.99
C GLY A 96 2.26 -17.57 5.54
N ALA A 97 1.83 -16.89 6.61
CA ALA A 97 0.57 -17.15 7.30
C ALA A 97 -0.58 -16.18 6.89
N ILE A 98 -0.46 -15.49 5.76
CA ILE A 98 -1.50 -14.55 5.30
C ILE A 98 -2.75 -15.33 4.96
N LYS A 99 -3.86 -14.99 5.60
CA LYS A 99 -5.18 -15.51 5.25
C LYS A 99 -5.66 -14.76 4.02
N GLU A 100 -5.77 -15.48 2.91
CA GLU A 100 -6.23 -14.95 1.65
C GLU A 100 -7.76 -14.75 1.65
N ALA A 101 -8.23 -13.74 2.38
CA ALA A 101 -9.66 -13.50 2.57
C ALA A 101 -10.38 -12.89 1.36
N CYS A 102 -9.63 -12.29 0.43
CA CYS A 102 -10.19 -11.61 -0.75
C CYS A 102 -10.35 -12.53 -1.98
N GLY A 103 -9.83 -13.76 -1.96
CA GLY A 103 -10.02 -14.75 -3.03
C GLY A 103 -9.51 -14.31 -4.41
N ARG A 104 -8.32 -13.70 -4.45
CA ARG A 104 -7.62 -13.22 -5.65
C ARG A 104 -6.45 -14.09 -6.11
N GLY A 105 -6.02 -15.07 -5.33
CA GLY A 105 -4.82 -15.89 -5.58
C GLY A 105 -3.48 -15.17 -5.39
N VAL A 106 -3.52 -13.86 -5.08
CA VAL A 106 -2.35 -13.04 -4.76
C VAL A 106 -2.56 -12.30 -3.45
N VAL A 107 -1.48 -12.14 -2.69
CA VAL A 107 -1.44 -11.39 -1.44
C VAL A 107 -0.30 -10.38 -1.45
N MET A 108 -0.41 -9.36 -0.61
CA MET A 108 0.60 -8.30 -0.51
C MET A 108 1.42 -8.42 0.77
N LEU A 109 2.74 -8.38 0.62
CA LEU A 109 3.71 -8.22 1.69
C LEU A 109 4.07 -6.73 1.78
N ALA A 110 3.33 -5.97 2.57
CA ALA A 110 3.49 -4.51 2.65
C ALA A 110 4.56 -4.12 3.68
N ASN A 111 5.61 -3.46 3.22
CA ASN A 111 6.69 -2.92 4.05
C ASN A 111 6.52 -1.42 4.34
N GLU A 112 5.52 -0.77 3.76
CA GLU A 112 5.25 0.64 3.99
C GLU A 112 3.75 0.93 3.95
N VAL A 113 3.30 1.82 4.83
CA VAL A 113 1.93 2.34 4.91
C VAL A 113 2.02 3.86 5.02
N THR A 114 1.47 4.58 4.05
CA THR A 114 1.47 6.04 4.03
C THR A 114 0.06 6.59 3.82
N THR A 115 -0.15 7.82 4.30
CA THR A 115 -1.29 8.59 3.82
C THR A 115 -1.12 8.85 2.33
N PRO A 116 -2.22 8.95 1.56
CA PRO A 116 -2.14 9.03 0.12
C PRO A 116 -1.54 10.34 -0.42
#